data_AF-A0A6G8CDI9-F1
#
_entry.id   AF-A0A6G8CDI9-F1
#
_cell.length_a   1.000
_cell.length_b   1.000
_cell.length_c   1.000
_cell.angle_alpha   90.00
_cell.angle_beta   90.00
_cell.angle_gamma   90.00
#
_symmetry.space_group_name_H-M   'P 1'
#
loop_
_entity.id
_entity.type
_entity.pdbx_description
1 polymer ?
#
loop_
_entity_poly.entity_id
_entity_poly.type
_entity_poly.pdbx_seq_one_letter_code
_entity_poly.pdbx_strand_id
1 'polypeptide(L)'
;MAAIFKLIQLLIPDRNKVPKKIKSAGLDLSIYIIVAAVLGTVLTGYIAYRASLSEQKFFSLSLLALFTGLLFESFRITNNWKHVIYKFIWSYFFSLLCFLPGKKEVNYIFENHIKMWPYYFIVIFSLITVSIYKDKVIAKLTEGITLLLSLSLIYWVIDYGFINIDHWFIQVLLILSLFLSVFSIINALTYFKLSKTIRLILSTWSTIVMFAFAIDNIIRVFQNEDIETTKYLSQGLYIALQYFLLGVSAVYIMQNMILLSGFLPNKNGNYKVDLRNHKRDHIERYSDQQVSILSSILCIIFTTTVYGLNYKYQILPRHTMIWLLFLIFPLILILIEKVGAQLARVTLR
;
A
#
# COMPACT_ATOMS: atom_id res chain seq x y z
N MET A 1 6.93 6.29 16.33
CA MET A 1 6.17 6.90 15.21
C MET A 1 6.43 8.40 15.02
N ALA A 2 6.14 9.29 15.97
CA ALA A 2 6.31 10.75 15.78
C ALA A 2 7.76 11.19 15.45
N ALA A 3 8.77 10.52 16.04
CA ALA A 3 10.18 10.78 15.73
C ALA A 3 10.57 10.33 14.32
N ILE A 4 10.02 9.20 13.85
CA ILE A 4 10.22 8.69 12.49
C ILE A 4 9.56 9.64 11.49
N PHE A 5 8.32 10.08 11.76
CA PHE A 5 7.61 11.08 10.95
C PHE A 5 8.35 12.42 10.85
N LYS A 6 9.00 12.86 11.94
CA LYS A 6 9.81 14.09 11.99
C LYS A 6 11.15 13.94 11.22
N LEU A 7 11.78 12.77 11.30
CA LEU A 7 12.97 12.44 10.50
C LEU A 7 12.63 12.42 9.00
N ILE A 8 11.42 11.96 8.65
CA ILE A 8 10.92 11.91 7.27
C ILE A 8 10.61 13.32 6.75
N GLN A 9 10.02 14.21 7.55
CA GLN A 9 9.81 15.61 7.14
C GLN A 9 11.12 16.35 6.86
N LEU A 10 12.22 15.97 7.52
CA LEU A 10 13.56 16.52 7.26
C LEU A 10 14.20 15.97 5.97
N LEU A 11 13.73 14.83 5.46
CA LEU A 11 14.23 14.19 4.24
C LEU A 11 13.41 14.54 2.98
N ILE A 12 12.28 15.25 3.13
CA ILE A 12 11.49 15.79 2.02
C ILE A 12 12.11 17.14 1.61
N PRO A 13 12.73 17.27 0.42
CA PRO A 13 13.26 18.54 -0.02
C PRO A 13 12.12 19.55 -0.27
N ASP A 14 12.18 20.67 0.43
CA ASP A 14 11.29 21.82 0.25
C ASP A 14 11.54 22.42 -1.14
N ARG A 15 10.54 22.37 -2.04
CA ARG A 15 10.67 22.78 -3.46
C ARG A 15 11.06 24.25 -3.67
N ASN A 16 11.04 25.07 -2.61
CA ASN A 16 11.27 26.52 -2.69
C ASN A 16 12.52 27.04 -1.98
N LYS A 17 13.47 26.17 -1.58
CA LYS A 17 14.75 26.64 -1.00
C LYS A 17 15.90 26.38 -1.95
N VAL A 18 16.52 27.46 -2.43
CA VAL A 18 17.85 27.40 -3.06
C VAL A 18 18.82 26.76 -2.06
N PRO A 19 19.56 25.71 -2.43
CA PRO A 19 20.47 25.04 -1.52
C PRO A 19 21.55 26.03 -1.08
N LYS A 20 21.52 26.43 0.21
CA LYS A 20 22.68 27.04 0.85
C LYS A 20 23.81 26.02 0.77
N LYS A 21 24.91 26.36 0.08
CA LYS A 21 26.17 25.60 0.12
C LYS A 21 26.62 25.53 1.59
N ILE A 22 26.30 24.42 2.24
CA ILE A 22 26.91 24.04 3.52
C ILE A 22 28.33 23.64 3.17
N LYS A 23 29.33 24.39 3.67
CA LYS A 23 30.73 23.98 3.60
C LYS A 23 30.83 22.64 4.33
N SER A 24 31.19 21.59 3.62
CA SER A 24 31.43 20.27 4.19
C SER A 24 32.60 20.37 5.16
N ALA A 25 32.35 20.14 6.44
CA ALA A 25 33.42 19.75 7.36
C ALA A 25 34.03 18.45 6.80
N GLY A 26 35.35 18.44 6.60
CA GLY A 26 36.10 17.38 5.92
C GLY A 26 36.22 16.09 6.72
N LEU A 27 35.10 15.52 7.15
CA LEU A 27 35.02 14.14 7.59
C LEU A 27 34.49 13.33 6.42
N ASP A 28 35.30 12.39 5.96
CA ASP A 28 35.01 11.61 4.76
C ASP A 28 33.77 10.73 5.02
N LEU A 29 32.68 11.00 4.30
CA LEU A 29 31.38 10.33 4.45
C LEU A 29 31.51 8.79 4.34
N SER A 30 32.55 8.34 3.65
CA SER A 30 32.99 6.95 3.51
C SER A 30 33.19 6.24 4.86
N ILE A 31 33.80 6.89 5.85
CA ILE A 31 34.14 6.29 7.14
C ILE A 31 32.87 5.95 7.93
N TYR A 32 31.89 6.87 7.96
CA TYR A 32 30.62 6.65 8.66
C TYR A 32 29.81 5.51 8.04
N ILE A 33 29.83 5.39 6.71
CA ILE A 33 29.16 4.30 5.99
C ILE A 33 29.80 2.95 6.34
N ILE A 34 31.14 2.89 6.37
CA ILE A 34 31.88 1.67 6.74
C ILE A 34 31.55 1.27 8.19
N VAL A 35 31.60 2.21 9.13
CA VAL A 35 31.27 1.94 10.54
C VAL A 35 29.82 1.43 10.69
N ALA A 36 28.86 2.07 10.02
CA ALA A 36 27.46 1.63 10.04
C ALA A 36 27.28 0.22 9.43
N ALA A 37 28.00 -0.08 8.35
CA ALA A 37 27.97 -1.40 7.72
C ALA A 37 28.55 -2.49 8.64
N VAL A 38 29.69 -2.23 9.29
CA VAL A 38 30.31 -3.15 10.25
C VAL A 38 29.39 -3.40 11.44
N LEU A 39 28.87 -2.33 12.07
CA LEU A 39 27.94 -2.45 13.21
C LEU A 39 26.67 -3.21 12.83
N GLY A 40 26.08 -2.89 11.68
CA GLY A 40 24.90 -3.60 11.18
C GLY A 40 25.19 -5.08 10.92
N THR A 41 26.35 -5.42 10.38
CA THR A 41 26.75 -6.82 10.12
C THR A 41 26.95 -7.59 11.43
N VAL A 42 27.64 -7.01 12.41
CA VAL A 42 27.82 -7.64 13.74
C VAL A 42 26.47 -7.85 14.43
N LEU A 43 25.59 -6.85 14.41
CA LEU A 43 24.24 -6.96 14.97
C LEU A 43 23.43 -8.05 14.26
N THR A 44 23.56 -8.15 12.94
CA THR A 44 22.92 -9.20 12.13
C THR A 44 23.40 -10.59 12.55
N GLY A 45 24.71 -10.77 12.71
CA GLY A 45 25.29 -12.03 13.19
C GLY A 45 24.77 -12.40 14.57
N TYR A 46 24.63 -11.42 15.46
CA TYR A 46 24.04 -11.63 16.79
C TYR A 46 22.56 -12.02 16.73
N ILE A 47 21.77 -11.35 15.88
CA ILE A 47 20.36 -11.70 15.63
C ILE A 47 20.26 -13.13 15.11
N ALA A 48 21.09 -13.52 14.13
CA ALA A 48 21.10 -14.86 13.57
C ALA A 48 21.46 -15.93 14.62
N TYR A 49 22.47 -15.65 15.46
CA TYR A 49 22.85 -16.53 16.57
C TYR A 49 21.74 -16.69 17.61
N ARG A 50 21.10 -15.59 18.03
CA ARG A 50 19.96 -15.65 18.96
C ARG A 50 18.76 -16.33 18.33
N ALA A 51 18.55 -16.14 17.03
CA ALA A 51 17.49 -16.79 16.29
C ALA A 51 17.70 -18.30 16.20
N SER A 52 18.94 -18.78 16.02
CA SER A 52 19.24 -20.21 15.91
C SER A 52 19.16 -20.95 17.25
N LEU A 53 19.31 -20.24 18.37
CA LEU A 53 19.14 -20.81 19.71
C LEU A 53 17.69 -20.81 20.20
N SER A 54 16.80 -20.07 19.53
CA SER A 54 15.39 -20.02 19.91
C SER A 54 14.62 -21.17 19.30
N GLU A 55 13.70 -21.74 20.07
CA GLU A 55 12.72 -22.71 19.55
C GLU A 55 11.65 -22.05 18.65
N GLN A 56 11.58 -20.71 18.62
CA GLN A 56 10.60 -19.98 17.85
C GLN A 56 11.06 -19.74 16.41
N LYS A 57 10.21 -20.08 15.45
CA LYS A 57 10.44 -19.77 14.02
C LYS A 57 10.21 -18.27 13.78
N PHE A 58 11.29 -17.50 13.69
CA PHE A 58 11.21 -16.06 13.42
C PHE A 58 10.94 -15.70 11.95
N PHE A 59 11.26 -16.62 11.03
CA PHE A 59 11.06 -16.45 9.58
C PHE A 59 10.18 -17.58 9.06
N SER A 60 8.88 -17.31 8.90
CA SER A 60 7.97 -18.25 8.26
C SER A 60 7.92 -18.06 6.74
N LEU A 61 7.51 -19.11 6.02
CA LEU A 61 7.24 -19.06 4.58
C LEU A 61 6.18 -17.99 4.26
N SER A 62 5.26 -17.71 5.18
CA SER A 62 4.26 -16.64 5.05
C SER A 62 4.93 -15.26 4.96
N LEU A 63 5.92 -14.99 5.81
CA LEU A 63 6.69 -13.75 5.76
C LEU A 63 7.53 -13.64 4.48
N LEU A 64 8.08 -14.75 3.99
CA LEU A 64 8.75 -14.77 2.69
C LEU A 64 7.79 -14.43 1.55
N ALA A 65 6.58 -15.01 1.53
CA ALA A 65 5.55 -14.67 0.54
C ALA A 65 5.22 -13.17 0.58
N LEU A 66 5.08 -12.59 1.77
CA LEU A 66 4.89 -11.15 1.94
C LEU A 66 6.06 -10.34 1.36
N PHE A 67 7.31 -10.68 1.69
CA PHE A 67 8.46 -10.00 1.13
C PHE A 67 8.52 -10.10 -0.40
N THR A 68 8.20 -11.26 -0.97
CA THR A 68 8.14 -11.41 -2.43
C THR A 68 7.10 -10.50 -3.08
N GLY A 69 5.92 -10.35 -2.47
CA GLY A 69 4.90 -9.40 -2.92
C GLY A 69 5.36 -7.94 -2.85
N LEU A 70 6.02 -7.57 -1.75
CA LEU A 70 6.57 -6.23 -1.57
C LEU A 70 7.68 -5.91 -2.59
N LEU A 71 8.57 -6.87 -2.85
CA LEU A 71 9.63 -6.74 -3.84
C LEU A 71 9.08 -6.68 -5.26
N PHE A 72 8.12 -7.55 -5.59
CA PHE A 72 7.41 -7.54 -6.87
C PHE A 72 6.80 -6.18 -7.16
N GLU A 73 6.07 -5.62 -6.18
CA GLU A 73 5.41 -4.34 -6.37
C GLU A 73 6.41 -3.19 -6.48
N SER A 74 7.45 -3.21 -5.65
CA SER A 74 8.53 -2.25 -5.74
C SER A 74 9.21 -2.29 -7.11
N PHE A 75 9.46 -3.47 -7.67
CA PHE A 75 10.00 -3.62 -9.01
C PHE A 75 9.04 -3.07 -10.07
N ARG A 76 7.73 -3.36 -9.97
CA ARG A 76 6.71 -2.84 -10.89
C ARG A 76 6.70 -1.31 -10.94
N ILE A 77 6.86 -0.66 -9.79
CA ILE A 77 6.87 0.81 -9.66
C ILE A 77 8.18 1.42 -10.20
N THR A 78 9.32 0.82 -9.88
CA THR A 78 10.63 1.38 -10.29
C THR A 78 11.04 1.00 -11.70
N ASN A 79 10.55 -0.14 -12.20
CA ASN A 79 10.99 -0.83 -13.41
C ASN A 79 12.51 -1.05 -13.48
N ASN A 80 13.17 -1.16 -12.31
CA ASN A 80 14.62 -1.29 -12.22
C ASN A 80 15.03 -1.93 -10.88
N TRP A 81 15.65 -3.11 -10.96
CA TRP A 81 16.13 -3.89 -9.81
C TRP A 81 17.19 -3.17 -8.98
N LYS A 82 18.06 -2.35 -9.59
CA LYS A 82 19.08 -1.60 -8.83
C LYS A 82 18.43 -0.72 -7.77
N HIS A 83 17.38 0.01 -8.14
CA HIS A 83 16.63 0.85 -7.20
C HIS A 83 15.89 0.03 -6.14
N VAL A 84 15.38 -1.16 -6.47
CA VAL A 84 14.76 -2.07 -5.50
C VAL A 84 15.80 -2.52 -4.46
N ILE A 85 16.98 -2.94 -4.91
CA ILE A 85 18.08 -3.37 -4.05
C ILE A 85 18.55 -2.24 -3.13
N TYR A 86 18.73 -1.02 -3.66
CA TYR A 86 19.09 0.12 -2.82
C TYR A 86 18.06 0.40 -1.72
N LYS A 87 16.76 0.35 -2.05
CA LYS A 87 15.70 0.49 -1.05
C LYS A 87 15.72 -0.64 -0.04
N PHE A 88 15.98 -1.88 -0.48
CA PHE A 88 16.10 -3.04 0.40
C PHE A 88 17.22 -2.83 1.42
N ILE A 89 18.41 -2.46 0.95
CA ILE A 89 19.58 -2.19 1.80
C ILE A 89 19.28 -1.08 2.81
N TRP A 90 18.73 0.05 2.36
CA TRP A 90 18.39 1.14 3.28
C TRP A 90 17.34 0.73 4.31
N SER A 91 16.29 0.04 3.86
CA SER A 91 15.23 -0.45 4.74
C SER A 91 15.75 -1.44 5.77
N TYR A 92 16.69 -2.29 5.35
CA TYR A 92 17.39 -3.22 6.22
C TYR A 92 18.09 -2.48 7.37
N PHE A 93 18.99 -1.55 7.06
CA PHE A 93 19.72 -0.81 8.09
C PHE A 93 18.80 0.02 8.99
N PHE A 94 17.81 0.71 8.42
CA PHE A 94 16.86 1.49 9.23
C PHE A 94 15.96 0.60 10.08
N SER A 95 15.62 -0.61 9.63
CA SER A 95 14.82 -1.54 10.41
C SER A 95 15.54 -2.06 11.65
N LEU A 96 16.88 -2.09 11.66
CA LEU A 96 17.67 -2.45 12.85
C LEU A 96 17.45 -1.49 14.03
N LEU A 97 16.93 -0.28 13.79
CA LEU A 97 16.52 0.63 14.87
C LEU A 97 15.40 0.03 15.74
N CYS A 98 14.69 -1.00 15.28
CA CYS A 98 13.70 -1.68 16.09
C CYS A 98 14.30 -2.38 17.31
N PHE A 99 15.61 -2.69 17.32
CA PHE A 99 16.28 -3.34 18.45
C PHE A 99 16.68 -2.36 19.57
N LEU A 100 16.47 -1.05 19.38
CA LEU A 100 16.68 -0.08 20.45
C LEU A 100 15.56 -0.19 21.50
N PRO A 101 15.88 -0.10 22.81
CA PRO A 101 14.90 -0.24 23.86
C PRO A 101 13.83 0.85 23.79
N GLY A 102 12.58 0.46 24.02
CA GLY A 102 11.46 1.39 24.03
C GLY A 102 11.46 2.30 25.27
N LYS A 103 10.96 3.54 25.15
CA LYS A 103 10.85 4.48 26.30
C LYS A 103 9.98 3.97 27.46
N LYS A 104 9.08 3.01 27.19
CA LYS A 104 8.16 2.42 28.17
C LYS A 104 8.50 0.95 28.47
N GLU A 105 9.62 0.46 27.95
CA GLU A 105 10.02 -0.93 28.13
C GLU A 105 10.82 -1.04 29.43
N VAL A 106 10.20 -1.67 30.43
CA VAL A 106 10.83 -1.87 31.75
C VAL A 106 11.82 -3.04 31.69
N ASN A 107 11.45 -4.10 30.98
CA ASN A 107 12.29 -5.29 30.78
C ASN A 107 12.50 -5.50 29.28
N TYR A 108 13.75 -5.39 28.83
CA TYR A 108 14.11 -5.58 27.43
C TYR A 108 14.09 -7.07 27.07
N ILE A 109 13.23 -7.47 26.12
CA ILE A 109 13.12 -8.87 25.67
C ILE A 109 13.52 -8.95 24.20
N PHE A 110 14.77 -9.35 23.95
CA PHE A 110 15.37 -9.36 22.60
C PHE A 110 14.54 -10.17 21.59
N GLU A 111 13.97 -11.31 22.01
CA GLU A 111 13.13 -12.18 21.18
C GLU A 111 11.90 -11.45 20.62
N ASN A 112 11.30 -10.54 21.39
CA ASN A 112 10.18 -9.74 20.91
C ASN A 112 10.63 -8.77 19.81
N HIS A 113 11.82 -8.19 19.93
CA HIS A 113 12.38 -7.34 18.88
C HIS A 113 12.70 -8.13 17.61
N ILE A 114 13.21 -9.37 17.72
CA ILE A 114 13.40 -10.24 16.56
C ILE A 114 12.06 -10.51 15.85
N LYS A 115 10.99 -10.83 16.59
CA LYS A 115 9.65 -11.03 16.00
C LYS A 115 9.11 -9.79 15.30
N MET A 116 9.37 -8.62 15.85
CA MET A 116 8.87 -7.35 15.31
C MET A 116 9.67 -6.87 14.09
N TRP A 117 10.91 -7.33 13.94
CA TRP A 117 11.84 -6.83 12.94
C TRP A 117 11.35 -6.95 11.48
N PRO A 118 10.81 -8.09 11.02
CA PRO A 118 10.23 -8.20 9.67
C PRO A 118 9.15 -7.14 9.37
N TYR A 119 8.30 -6.83 10.36
CA TYR A 119 7.24 -5.83 10.21
C TYR A 119 7.80 -4.41 10.13
N TYR A 120 8.80 -4.10 10.95
CA TYR A 120 9.52 -2.83 10.87
C TYR A 120 10.18 -2.65 9.51
N PHE A 121 10.79 -3.71 8.98
CA PHE A 121 11.36 -3.71 7.63
C PHE A 121 10.30 -3.38 6.57
N ILE A 122 9.15 -4.07 6.56
CA ILE A 122 8.06 -3.84 5.59
C ILE A 122 7.58 -2.39 5.64
N VAL A 123 7.36 -1.86 6.85
CA VAL A 123 6.90 -0.48 7.07
C VAL A 123 7.90 0.51 6.51
N ILE A 124 9.18 0.37 6.86
CA ILE A 124 10.24 1.29 6.40
C ILE A 124 10.42 1.19 4.89
N PHE A 125 10.40 -0.02 4.33
CA PHE A 125 10.56 -0.23 2.90
C PHE A 125 9.41 0.37 2.09
N SER A 126 8.17 0.17 2.56
CA SER A 126 6.98 0.77 1.95
C SER A 126 7.05 2.30 2.03
N LEU A 127 7.51 2.83 3.16
CA LEU A 127 7.65 4.26 3.38
C LEU A 127 8.72 4.88 2.47
N ILE A 128 9.91 4.29 2.39
CA ILE A 128 10.99 4.73 1.48
C ILE A 128 10.49 4.68 0.02
N THR A 129 9.77 3.63 -0.36
CA THR A 129 9.21 3.50 -1.71
C THR A 129 8.23 4.65 -2.01
N VAL A 130 7.30 4.93 -1.11
CA VAL A 130 6.35 6.04 -1.23
C VAL A 130 7.06 7.39 -1.29
N SER A 131 8.04 7.63 -0.42
CA SER A 131 8.73 8.92 -0.35
C SER A 131 9.55 9.22 -1.61
N ILE A 132 10.27 8.24 -2.15
CA ILE A 132 11.13 8.44 -3.33
C ILE A 132 10.31 8.47 -4.62
N TYR A 133 9.29 7.61 -4.73
CA TYR A 133 8.51 7.43 -5.96
C TYR A 133 7.08 7.95 -5.82
N LYS A 134 6.87 9.02 -5.04
CA LYS A 134 5.55 9.61 -4.76
C LYS A 134 4.70 9.74 -6.03
N ASP A 135 5.27 10.26 -7.11
CA ASP A 135 4.54 10.50 -8.37
C ASP A 135 4.17 9.22 -9.14
N LYS A 136 4.89 8.10 -8.93
CA LYS A 136 4.58 6.80 -9.54
C LYS A 136 3.67 5.92 -8.66
N VAL A 137 3.81 6.05 -7.33
CA VAL A 137 3.04 5.32 -6.32
C VAL A 137 1.65 5.92 -6.16
N ILE A 138 1.55 7.24 -6.26
CA ILE A 138 0.27 7.93 -6.49
C ILE A 138 -0.11 7.64 -7.94
N ALA A 139 -0.57 6.41 -8.19
CA ALA A 139 -1.32 6.12 -9.40
C ALA A 139 -2.44 7.16 -9.50
N LYS A 140 -2.51 7.86 -10.63
CA LYS A 140 -3.60 8.80 -10.87
C LYS A 140 -4.90 8.04 -10.66
N LEU A 141 -5.74 8.49 -9.74
CA LEU A 141 -7.11 8.00 -9.58
C LEU A 141 -7.83 8.35 -10.88
N THR A 142 -7.97 7.35 -11.74
CA THR A 142 -8.83 7.41 -12.90
C THR A 142 -10.24 7.02 -12.49
N GLU A 143 -11.21 7.39 -13.31
CA GLU A 143 -12.61 7.01 -13.13
C GLU A 143 -12.78 5.49 -13.08
N GLY A 144 -11.95 4.75 -13.81
CA GLY A 144 -11.91 3.28 -13.78
C GLY A 144 -11.45 2.71 -12.44
N ILE A 145 -10.44 3.31 -11.79
CA ILE A 145 -9.98 2.86 -10.46
C ILE A 145 -11.03 3.18 -9.40
N THR A 146 -11.69 4.33 -9.47
CA THR A 146 -12.75 4.70 -8.52
C THR A 146 -13.99 3.85 -8.70
N LEU A 147 -14.31 3.49 -9.94
CA LEU A 147 -15.35 2.53 -10.28
C LEU A 147 -15.03 1.15 -9.69
N LEU A 148 -13.82 0.63 -9.93
CA LEU A 148 -13.36 -0.63 -9.33
C LEU A 148 -13.48 -0.61 -7.81
N LEU A 149 -13.01 0.46 -7.16
CA LEU A 149 -13.11 0.64 -5.71
C LEU A 149 -14.55 0.67 -5.21
N SER A 150 -15.45 1.33 -5.94
CA SER A 150 -16.87 1.43 -5.61
C SER A 150 -17.56 0.07 -5.71
N LEU A 151 -17.28 -0.70 -6.76
CA LEU A 151 -17.80 -2.07 -6.92
C LEU A 151 -17.24 -3.01 -5.86
N SER A 152 -15.95 -2.90 -5.52
CA SER A 152 -15.35 -3.61 -4.39
C SER A 152 -16.02 -3.28 -3.06
N LEU A 153 -16.42 -2.02 -2.85
CA LEU A 153 -17.11 -1.58 -1.63
C LEU A 153 -18.51 -2.19 -1.54
N ILE A 154 -19.26 -2.20 -2.63
CA ILE A 154 -20.57 -2.87 -2.69
C ILE A 154 -20.41 -4.36 -2.38
N TYR A 155 -19.45 -5.04 -3.01
CA TYR A 155 -19.15 -6.45 -2.73
C TYR A 155 -18.80 -6.68 -1.25
N TRP A 156 -17.91 -5.86 -0.69
CA TRP A 156 -17.49 -5.96 0.71
C TRP A 156 -18.66 -5.78 1.68
N VAL A 157 -19.53 -4.80 1.43
CA VAL A 157 -20.71 -4.50 2.26
C VAL A 157 -21.70 -5.67 2.25
N ILE A 158 -21.96 -6.25 1.08
CA ILE A 158 -22.86 -7.40 0.92
C ILE A 158 -22.27 -8.64 1.60
N ASP A 159 -21.02 -8.99 1.29
CA ASP A 159 -20.38 -10.22 1.78
C ASP A 159 -20.12 -10.18 3.30
N TYR A 160 -19.86 -9.01 3.86
CA TYR A 160 -19.77 -8.84 5.32
C TYR A 160 -21.14 -8.93 6.01
N GLY A 161 -22.23 -8.67 5.29
CA GLY A 161 -23.58 -8.63 5.85
C GLY A 161 -23.91 -7.31 6.57
N PHE A 162 -23.26 -6.20 6.24
CA PHE A 162 -23.54 -4.89 6.87
C PHE A 162 -24.98 -4.41 6.65
N ILE A 163 -25.64 -4.91 5.59
CA ILE A 163 -27.05 -4.62 5.27
C ILE A 163 -27.98 -5.13 6.39
N ASN A 164 -27.58 -6.20 7.08
CA ASN A 164 -28.39 -6.84 8.12
C ASN A 164 -28.12 -6.28 9.52
N ILE A 165 -27.28 -5.25 9.65
CA ILE A 165 -26.95 -4.68 10.96
C ILE A 165 -27.86 -3.48 11.26
N ASP A 166 -28.73 -3.66 12.25
CA ASP A 166 -29.66 -2.64 12.73
C ASP A 166 -28.99 -1.61 13.65
N HIS A 167 -27.95 -0.95 13.14
CA HIS A 167 -27.29 0.15 13.84
C HIS A 167 -27.31 1.42 12.98
N TRP A 168 -27.92 2.49 13.48
CA TRP A 168 -28.15 3.73 12.73
C TRP A 168 -26.87 4.30 12.11
N PHE A 169 -25.74 4.26 12.82
CA PHE A 169 -24.46 4.74 12.31
C PHE A 169 -23.97 3.93 11.09
N ILE A 170 -24.16 2.61 11.12
CA ILE A 170 -23.77 1.72 10.01
C ILE A 170 -24.67 1.95 8.82
N GLN A 171 -25.98 2.14 9.05
CA GLN A 171 -26.94 2.47 7.99
C GLN A 171 -26.60 3.81 7.31
N VAL A 172 -26.28 4.86 8.08
CA VAL A 172 -25.85 6.16 7.52
C VAL A 172 -24.56 6.00 6.71
N LEU A 173 -23.57 5.28 7.24
CA LEU A 173 -22.32 5.01 6.53
C LEU A 173 -22.56 4.24 5.23
N LEU A 174 -23.48 3.26 5.24
CA LEU A 174 -23.84 2.44 4.09
C LEU A 174 -24.54 3.27 3.01
N ILE A 175 -25.51 4.12 3.39
CA ILE A 175 -26.20 5.03 2.47
C ILE A 175 -25.19 5.98 1.82
N LEU A 176 -24.30 6.60 2.61
CA LEU A 176 -23.24 7.47 2.09
C LEU A 176 -22.32 6.72 1.12
N SER A 177 -21.94 5.50 1.48
CA SER A 177 -21.07 4.64 0.67
C SER A 177 -21.70 4.28 -0.67
N LEU A 178 -22.99 3.90 -0.67
CA LEU A 178 -23.73 3.60 -1.89
C LEU A 178 -23.91 4.85 -2.75
N PHE A 179 -24.24 6.00 -2.15
CA PHE A 179 -24.38 7.26 -2.88
C PHE A 179 -23.09 7.64 -3.62
N LEU A 180 -21.94 7.59 -2.95
CA LEU A 180 -20.65 7.89 -3.55
C LEU A 180 -20.24 6.85 -4.60
N SER A 181 -20.64 5.59 -4.42
CA SER A 181 -20.42 4.52 -5.40
C SER A 181 -21.23 4.76 -6.67
N VAL A 182 -22.52 5.08 -6.54
CA VAL A 182 -23.41 5.43 -7.67
C VAL A 182 -22.87 6.65 -8.42
N PHE A 183 -22.44 7.69 -7.69
CA PHE A 183 -21.82 8.86 -8.31
C PHE A 183 -20.57 8.49 -9.12
N SER A 184 -19.70 7.63 -8.58
CA SER A 184 -18.51 7.15 -9.31
C SER A 184 -18.87 6.36 -10.57
N ILE A 185 -19.94 5.55 -10.53
CA ILE A 185 -20.40 4.78 -11.68
C ILE A 185 -20.92 5.71 -12.78
N ILE A 186 -21.77 6.67 -12.42
CA ILE A 186 -22.29 7.66 -13.37
C ILE A 186 -21.13 8.42 -14.01
N ASN A 187 -20.20 8.94 -13.19
CA ASN A 187 -19.08 9.71 -13.68
C ASN A 187 -18.20 8.92 -14.68
N ALA A 188 -17.99 7.62 -14.44
CA ALA A 188 -17.22 6.75 -15.33
C ALA A 188 -17.93 6.43 -16.67
N LEU A 189 -19.22 6.72 -16.79
CA LEU A 189 -20.04 6.45 -17.98
C LEU A 189 -20.43 7.71 -18.75
N THR A 190 -20.36 8.90 -18.16
CA THR A 190 -20.90 10.14 -18.75
C THR A 190 -19.84 11.18 -19.12
N TYR A 191 -18.54 10.86 -19.04
CA TYR A 191 -17.44 11.78 -19.36
C TYR A 191 -17.59 13.17 -18.68
N PHE A 192 -18.23 13.26 -17.52
CA PHE A 192 -18.39 14.54 -16.85
C PHE A 192 -17.05 15.02 -16.27
N LYS A 193 -16.68 16.26 -16.61
CA LYS A 193 -15.47 16.86 -16.04
C LYS A 193 -15.70 17.21 -14.58
N LEU A 194 -15.00 16.50 -13.70
CA LEU A 194 -15.09 16.73 -12.26
C LEU A 194 -14.53 18.10 -11.85
N SER A 195 -15.30 18.84 -11.04
CA SER A 195 -14.82 20.06 -10.37
C SER A 195 -13.77 19.75 -9.29
N LYS A 196 -12.98 20.75 -8.90
CA LYS A 196 -11.93 20.58 -7.87
C LYS A 196 -12.49 20.05 -6.54
N THR A 197 -13.67 20.51 -6.14
CA THR A 197 -14.33 20.08 -4.90
C THR A 197 -14.73 18.61 -4.97
N ILE A 198 -15.32 18.18 -6.09
CA ILE A 198 -15.75 16.78 -6.25
C ILE A 198 -14.54 15.85 -6.30
N ARG A 199 -13.46 16.24 -7.00
CA ARG A 199 -12.20 15.49 -7.00
C ARG A 199 -11.65 15.31 -5.58
N LEU A 200 -11.67 16.35 -4.76
CA LEU A 200 -11.24 16.27 -3.37
C LEU A 200 -12.11 15.31 -2.55
N ILE A 201 -13.45 15.39 -2.69
CA ILE A 201 -14.39 14.51 -1.98
C ILE A 201 -14.13 13.06 -2.36
N LEU A 202 -14.11 12.74 -3.66
CA LEU A 202 -13.89 11.38 -4.12
C LEU A 202 -12.50 10.83 -3.77
N SER A 203 -11.47 11.67 -3.80
CA SER A 203 -10.10 11.30 -3.41
C SER A 203 -10.01 10.96 -1.93
N THR A 204 -10.60 11.81 -1.09
CA THR A 204 -10.66 11.58 0.35
C THR A 204 -11.43 10.30 0.65
N TRP A 205 -12.61 10.15 0.04
CA TRP A 205 -13.45 8.96 0.20
C TRP A 205 -12.74 7.68 -0.24
N SER A 206 -12.12 7.69 -1.42
CA SER A 206 -11.38 6.53 -1.94
C SER A 206 -10.22 6.14 -1.02
N THR A 207 -9.57 7.13 -0.41
CA THR A 207 -8.48 6.90 0.55
C THR A 207 -9.01 6.26 1.83
N ILE A 208 -10.17 6.69 2.34
CA ILE A 208 -10.84 6.09 3.51
C ILE A 208 -11.24 4.63 3.22
N VAL A 209 -11.89 4.37 2.07
CA VAL A 209 -12.30 3.01 1.69
C VAL A 209 -11.09 2.09 1.53
N MET A 210 -10.04 2.56 0.86
CA MET A 210 -8.81 1.78 0.70
C MET A 210 -8.14 1.48 2.05
N PHE A 211 -8.19 2.42 2.99
CA PHE A 211 -7.68 2.21 4.34
C PHE A 211 -8.53 1.19 5.13
N ALA A 212 -9.85 1.20 4.97
CA ALA A 212 -10.73 0.19 5.56
C ALA A 212 -10.42 -1.22 5.01
N PHE A 213 -10.27 -1.37 3.69
CA PHE A 213 -9.86 -2.62 3.06
C PHE A 213 -8.46 -3.08 3.50
N ALA A 214 -7.55 -2.14 3.73
CA ALA A 214 -6.22 -2.43 4.23
C ALA A 214 -6.27 -3.03 5.64
N ILE A 215 -7.04 -2.43 6.55
CA ILE A 215 -7.21 -2.93 7.92
C ILE A 215 -7.84 -4.32 7.90
N ASP A 216 -8.94 -4.52 7.17
CA ASP A 216 -9.61 -5.82 7.07
C ASP A 216 -8.68 -6.90 6.52
N ASN A 217 -7.87 -6.56 5.49
CA ASN A 217 -6.88 -7.47 4.93
C ASN A 217 -5.75 -7.79 5.91
N ILE A 218 -5.13 -6.79 6.55
CA ILE A 218 -4.06 -7.00 7.53
C ILE A 218 -4.55 -7.91 8.67
N ILE A 219 -5.70 -7.61 9.27
CA ILE A 219 -6.23 -8.38 10.40
C ILE A 219 -6.47 -9.83 9.99
N ARG A 220 -7.13 -10.07 8.86
CA ARG A 220 -7.47 -11.44 8.43
C ARG A 220 -6.25 -12.23 7.98
N VAL A 221 -5.32 -11.62 7.27
CA VAL A 221 -4.11 -12.31 6.79
C VAL A 221 -3.25 -12.75 7.97
N PHE A 222 -3.09 -11.91 9.00
CA PHE A 222 -2.33 -12.25 10.21
C PHE A 222 -3.06 -13.15 11.21
N GLN A 223 -4.34 -13.45 10.97
CA GLN A 223 -5.06 -14.49 11.72
C GLN A 223 -4.84 -15.90 11.14
N ASN A 224 -4.25 -16.02 9.95
CA ASN A 224 -3.92 -17.32 9.40
C ASN A 224 -2.78 -18.00 10.17
N GLU A 225 -2.77 -19.33 10.12
CA GLU A 225 -1.63 -20.12 10.56
C GLU A 225 -0.42 -19.94 9.62
N ASP A 226 0.76 -20.31 10.10
CA ASP A 226 1.96 -20.36 9.25
C ASP A 226 1.81 -21.45 8.19
N ILE A 227 2.34 -21.21 6.98
CA ILE A 227 2.25 -22.18 5.88
C ILE A 227 2.86 -23.52 6.27
N GLU A 228 3.94 -23.51 7.06
CA GLU A 228 4.66 -24.69 7.52
C GLU A 228 3.84 -25.60 8.45
N THR A 229 2.78 -25.09 9.07
CA THR A 229 1.92 -25.89 9.95
C THR A 229 0.73 -26.48 9.19
N THR A 230 0.51 -26.10 7.93
CA THR A 230 -0.60 -26.62 7.13
C THR A 230 -0.37 -28.05 6.66
N LYS A 231 -1.43 -28.86 6.69
CA LYS A 231 -1.37 -30.27 6.26
C LYS A 231 -1.42 -30.44 4.74
N TYR A 232 -2.07 -29.51 4.03
CA TYR A 232 -2.33 -29.62 2.59
C TYR A 232 -1.64 -28.50 1.81
N LEU A 233 -0.97 -28.85 0.71
CA LEU A 233 -0.31 -27.88 -0.17
C LEU A 233 -1.27 -26.80 -0.69
N SER A 234 -2.52 -27.17 -0.99
CA SER A 234 -3.54 -26.22 -1.45
C SER A 234 -3.81 -25.11 -0.42
N GLN A 235 -3.87 -25.47 0.87
CA GLN A 235 -4.03 -24.52 1.96
C GLN A 235 -2.79 -23.65 2.12
N GLY A 236 -1.59 -24.24 2.04
CA GLY A 236 -0.33 -23.50 2.06
C GLY A 236 -0.21 -22.47 0.92
N LEU A 237 -0.55 -22.84 -0.31
CA LEU A 237 -0.57 -21.94 -1.47
C LEU A 237 -1.58 -20.82 -1.33
N TYR A 238 -2.74 -21.12 -0.73
CA TYR A 238 -3.76 -20.13 -0.46
C TYR A 238 -3.31 -19.08 0.57
N ILE A 239 -2.67 -19.50 1.66
CA ILE A 239 -2.08 -18.58 2.64
C ILE A 239 -0.92 -17.80 2.00
N ALA A 240 -0.07 -18.45 1.19
CA ALA A 240 1.00 -17.77 0.46
C ALA A 240 0.47 -16.65 -0.44
N LEU A 241 -0.63 -16.90 -1.18
CA LEU A 241 -1.27 -15.89 -2.01
C LEU A 241 -1.77 -14.70 -1.18
N GLN A 242 -2.39 -14.96 -0.01
CA GLN A 242 -2.86 -13.91 0.89
C GLN A 242 -1.72 -13.01 1.39
N TYR A 243 -0.64 -13.61 1.88
CA TYR A 243 0.54 -12.87 2.33
C TYR A 243 1.24 -12.13 1.18
N PHE A 244 1.35 -12.75 0.00
CA PHE A 244 1.88 -12.12 -1.21
C PHE A 244 1.07 -10.86 -1.58
N LEU A 245 -0.27 -10.97 -1.64
CA LEU A 245 -1.13 -9.82 -1.95
C LEU A 245 -1.05 -8.74 -0.87
N LEU A 246 -0.90 -9.11 0.41
CA LEU A 246 -0.62 -8.15 1.47
C LEU A 246 0.69 -7.39 1.20
N GLY A 247 1.75 -8.11 0.82
CA GLY A 247 3.02 -7.51 0.41
C GLY A 247 2.89 -6.54 -0.76
N VAL A 248 2.15 -6.93 -1.81
CA VAL A 248 1.85 -6.06 -2.96
C VAL A 248 1.08 -4.81 -2.51
N SER A 249 0.10 -4.98 -1.61
CA SER A 249 -0.73 -3.87 -1.13
C SER A 249 0.02 -2.90 -0.21
N ALA A 250 1.09 -3.32 0.46
CA ALA A 250 1.73 -2.57 1.55
C ALA A 250 2.16 -1.14 1.15
N VAL A 251 2.69 -0.97 -0.07
CA VAL A 251 3.09 0.35 -0.60
C VAL A 251 1.86 1.27 -0.75
N TYR A 252 0.74 0.73 -1.23
CA TYR A 252 -0.51 1.46 -1.39
C TYR A 252 -1.16 1.78 -0.04
N ILE A 253 -1.12 0.84 0.90
CA ILE A 253 -1.59 1.06 2.27
C ILE A 253 -0.80 2.22 2.90
N MET A 254 0.52 2.19 2.80
CA MET A 254 1.39 3.26 3.29
C MET A 254 1.09 4.61 2.63
N GLN A 255 0.90 4.63 1.32
CA GLN A 255 0.54 5.84 0.58
C GLN A 255 -0.78 6.46 1.10
N ASN A 256 -1.82 5.63 1.26
CA ASN A 256 -3.12 6.11 1.72
C ASN A 256 -3.06 6.55 3.20
N MET A 257 -2.28 5.88 4.05
CA MET A 257 -2.03 6.32 5.42
C MET A 257 -1.37 7.71 5.48
N ILE A 258 -0.34 7.95 4.66
CA ILE A 258 0.34 9.26 4.59
C ILE A 258 -0.66 10.35 4.16
N LEU A 259 -1.49 10.08 3.15
CA LEU A 259 -2.53 11.02 2.70
C LEU A 259 -3.55 11.34 3.80
N LEU A 260 -4.07 10.34 4.51
CA LEU A 260 -5.02 10.56 5.61
C LEU A 260 -4.36 11.31 6.77
N SER A 261 -3.11 10.98 7.11
CA SER A 261 -2.39 11.63 8.20
C SER A 261 -2.19 13.14 7.98
N GLY A 262 -2.20 13.57 6.72
CA GLY A 262 -2.11 14.97 6.34
C GLY A 262 -3.28 15.84 6.81
N PHE A 263 -4.43 15.25 7.14
CA PHE A 263 -5.57 15.98 7.69
C PHE A 263 -5.49 16.16 9.22
N LEU A 264 -4.49 15.59 9.89
CA LEU A 264 -4.33 15.74 11.33
C LEU A 264 -3.60 17.05 11.67
N PRO A 265 -4.02 17.76 12.73
CA PRO A 265 -3.41 19.03 13.12
C PRO A 265 -1.95 18.84 13.54
N ASN A 266 -1.04 19.60 12.93
CA ASN A 266 0.36 19.64 13.34
C ASN A 266 0.54 20.66 14.48
N LYS A 267 1.07 20.22 15.62
CA LYS A 267 1.29 21.07 16.80
C LYS A 267 2.41 22.10 16.63
N ASN A 268 3.33 21.88 15.67
CA ASN A 268 4.60 22.63 15.59
C ASN A 268 4.84 23.29 14.21
N GLY A 269 3.79 23.52 13.41
CA GLY A 269 3.94 24.03 12.04
C GLY A 269 2.76 24.88 11.56
N ASN A 270 2.88 25.42 10.34
CA ASN A 270 1.80 26.19 9.71
C ASN A 270 0.76 25.23 9.10
N TYR A 271 -0.09 24.67 9.97
CA TYR A 271 -1.11 23.69 9.59
C TYR A 271 -2.01 24.16 8.43
N LYS A 272 -2.29 25.46 8.32
CA LYS A 272 -3.12 26.01 7.23
C LYS A 272 -2.45 25.83 5.85
N VAL A 273 -1.13 26.01 5.79
CA VAL A 273 -0.36 25.81 4.54
C VAL A 273 -0.25 24.32 4.23
N ASP A 274 0.05 23.50 5.24
CA ASP A 274 0.16 22.04 5.09
C ASP A 274 -1.17 21.42 4.61
N LEU A 275 -2.29 21.81 5.21
CA LEU A 275 -3.62 21.39 4.82
C LEU A 275 -3.97 21.82 3.39
N ARG A 276 -3.56 23.03 2.97
CA ARG A 276 -3.75 23.49 1.58
C ARG A 276 -2.96 22.64 0.60
N ASN A 277 -1.72 22.29 0.95
CA ASN A 277 -0.87 21.43 0.13
C ASN A 277 -1.44 20.00 0.04
N HIS A 278 -1.93 19.44 1.14
CA HIS A 278 -2.55 18.11 1.13
C HIS A 278 -3.87 18.06 0.37
N LYS A 279 -4.73 19.08 0.49
CA LYS A 279 -5.91 19.20 -0.38
C LYS A 279 -5.53 19.22 -1.86
N ARG A 280 -4.44 19.92 -2.20
CA ARG A 280 -3.91 19.96 -3.56
C ARG A 280 -3.41 18.58 -4.01
N ASP A 281 -2.65 17.86 -3.18
CA ASP A 281 -2.21 16.49 -3.47
C ASP A 281 -3.41 15.56 -3.75
N HIS A 282 -4.51 15.67 -2.98
CA HIS A 282 -5.73 14.91 -3.24
C HIS A 282 -6.42 15.27 -4.55
N ILE A 283 -6.42 16.55 -4.93
CA ILE A 283 -7.02 17.03 -6.19
C ILE A 283 -6.17 16.61 -7.40
N GLU A 284 -4.85 16.79 -7.31
CA GLU A 284 -3.88 16.46 -8.38
C GLU A 284 -3.75 14.94 -8.60
N ARG A 285 -4.10 14.13 -7.60
CA ARG A 285 -4.20 12.67 -7.73
C ARG A 285 -5.29 12.24 -8.72
N TYR A 286 -6.36 13.00 -8.91
CA TYR A 286 -7.37 12.65 -9.93
C TYR A 286 -6.88 12.97 -11.32
N SER A 287 -6.93 11.97 -12.21
CA SER A 287 -6.55 12.15 -13.61
C SER A 287 -7.44 13.20 -14.29
N ASP A 288 -6.83 14.07 -15.09
CA ASP A 288 -7.55 14.91 -16.05
C ASP A 288 -7.96 14.14 -17.31
N GLN A 289 -7.32 12.98 -17.56
CA GLN A 289 -7.65 12.10 -18.67
C GLN A 289 -8.76 11.14 -18.26
N GLN A 290 -9.83 11.13 -19.04
CA GLN A 290 -10.97 10.25 -18.83
C GLN A 290 -10.72 8.87 -19.42
N VAL A 291 -11.28 7.86 -18.76
CA VAL A 291 -11.20 6.47 -19.21
C VAL A 291 -12.29 6.24 -20.24
N SER A 292 -12.02 5.45 -21.28
CA SER A 292 -13.03 5.16 -22.29
C SER A 292 -14.24 4.47 -21.65
N ILE A 293 -15.46 4.81 -22.10
CA ILE A 293 -16.69 4.14 -21.64
C ILE A 293 -16.59 2.63 -21.82
N LEU A 294 -15.96 2.16 -22.90
CA LEU A 294 -15.78 0.73 -23.15
C LEU A 294 -14.95 0.06 -22.04
N SER A 295 -13.86 0.70 -21.60
CA SER A 295 -13.06 0.22 -20.46
C SER A 295 -13.85 0.24 -19.16
N SER A 296 -14.73 1.23 -18.94
CA SER A 296 -15.63 1.29 -17.78
C SER A 296 -16.69 0.18 -17.80
N ILE A 297 -17.30 -0.09 -18.96
CA ILE A 297 -18.26 -1.20 -19.11
C ILE A 297 -17.56 -2.55 -18.88
N LEU A 298 -16.37 -2.74 -19.46
CA LEU A 298 -15.55 -3.92 -19.24
C LEU A 298 -15.23 -4.09 -17.75
N CYS A 299 -14.88 -3.00 -17.05
CA CYS A 299 -14.67 -3.01 -15.60
C CYS A 299 -15.91 -3.54 -14.87
N ILE A 300 -17.10 -3.00 -15.15
CA ILE A 300 -18.35 -3.41 -14.50
C ILE A 300 -18.64 -4.89 -14.74
N ILE A 301 -18.60 -5.34 -15.99
CA ILE A 301 -18.90 -6.72 -16.35
C ILE A 301 -17.91 -7.67 -15.67
N PHE A 302 -16.61 -7.39 -15.79
CA PHE A 302 -15.56 -8.23 -15.22
C PHE A 302 -15.67 -8.31 -13.69
N THR A 303 -15.71 -7.17 -13.01
CA THR A 303 -15.74 -7.11 -11.55
C THR A 303 -17.01 -7.71 -10.97
N THR A 304 -18.18 -7.42 -11.54
CA THR A 304 -19.46 -7.97 -11.11
C THR A 304 -19.50 -9.47 -11.30
N THR A 305 -18.96 -9.98 -12.41
CA THR A 305 -18.89 -11.42 -12.67
C THR A 305 -17.99 -12.10 -11.65
N VAL A 306 -16.76 -11.60 -11.44
CA VAL A 306 -15.82 -12.21 -10.51
C VAL A 306 -16.33 -12.15 -9.07
N TYR A 307 -16.87 -11.02 -8.62
CA TYR A 307 -17.45 -10.90 -7.28
C TYR A 307 -18.73 -11.71 -7.11
N GLY A 308 -19.61 -11.78 -8.12
CA GLY A 308 -20.81 -12.62 -8.06
C GLY A 308 -20.48 -14.10 -7.98
N LEU A 309 -19.51 -14.57 -8.77
CA LEU A 309 -18.99 -15.94 -8.67
C LEU A 309 -18.34 -16.19 -7.30
N ASN A 310 -17.55 -15.26 -6.79
CA ASN A 310 -16.93 -15.41 -5.48
C ASN A 310 -17.95 -15.43 -4.34
N TYR A 311 -18.96 -14.58 -4.38
CA TYR A 311 -20.04 -14.56 -3.38
C TYR A 311 -20.80 -15.89 -3.36
N LYS A 312 -21.08 -16.47 -4.54
CA LYS A 312 -21.82 -17.74 -4.66
C LYS A 312 -20.98 -18.97 -4.29
N TYR A 313 -19.73 -19.03 -4.75
CA TYR A 313 -18.89 -20.23 -4.65
C TYR A 313 -17.80 -20.14 -3.57
N GLN A 314 -17.60 -18.97 -2.95
CA GLN A 314 -16.64 -18.74 -1.87
C GLN A 314 -15.22 -19.22 -2.22
N ILE A 315 -14.78 -18.95 -3.45
CA ILE A 315 -13.50 -19.41 -4.02
C ILE A 315 -12.32 -18.85 -3.20
N LEU A 316 -12.37 -17.55 -2.91
CA LEU A 316 -11.41 -16.85 -2.05
C LEU A 316 -12.16 -16.04 -0.97
N PRO A 317 -11.52 -15.74 0.17
CA PRO A 317 -12.07 -14.80 1.12
C PRO A 317 -12.23 -13.44 0.46
N ARG A 318 -13.28 -12.71 0.86
CA ARG A 318 -13.56 -11.36 0.33
C ARG A 318 -12.34 -10.45 0.26
N HIS A 319 -11.55 -10.38 1.33
CA HIS A 319 -10.39 -9.48 1.43
C HIS A 319 -9.34 -9.85 0.37
N THR A 320 -9.02 -11.14 0.24
CA THR A 320 -8.09 -11.65 -0.76
C THR A 320 -8.62 -11.39 -2.17
N MET A 321 -9.91 -11.62 -2.42
CA MET A 321 -10.53 -11.40 -3.73
C MET A 321 -10.46 -9.92 -4.12
N ILE A 322 -10.80 -9.00 -3.22
CA ILE A 322 -10.73 -7.55 -3.47
C ILE A 322 -9.30 -7.13 -3.88
N TRP A 323 -8.29 -7.55 -3.11
CA TRP A 323 -6.90 -7.21 -3.41
C TRP A 323 -6.37 -7.89 -4.68
N LEU A 324 -6.85 -9.11 -4.97
CA LEU A 324 -6.56 -9.80 -6.21
C LEU A 324 -7.09 -9.03 -7.43
N LEU A 325 -8.33 -8.53 -7.38
CA LEU A 325 -8.89 -7.71 -8.47
C LEU A 325 -8.14 -6.39 -8.63
N PHE A 326 -7.75 -5.73 -7.52
CA PHE A 326 -6.93 -4.52 -7.59
C PHE A 326 -5.57 -4.75 -8.27
N LEU A 327 -5.01 -5.96 -8.15
CA LEU A 327 -3.80 -6.34 -8.86
C LEU A 327 -4.08 -6.72 -10.32
N ILE A 328 -5.03 -7.61 -10.57
CA ILE A 328 -5.25 -8.24 -11.87
C ILE A 328 -5.91 -7.27 -12.86
N PHE A 329 -6.91 -6.51 -12.44
CA PHE A 329 -7.71 -5.72 -13.39
C PHE A 329 -6.87 -4.66 -14.14
N PRO A 330 -6.01 -3.86 -13.49
CA PRO A 330 -5.12 -2.95 -14.20
C PRO A 330 -4.15 -3.67 -15.14
N LEU A 331 -3.67 -4.87 -14.77
CA LEU A 331 -2.78 -5.66 -15.61
C LEU A 331 -3.49 -6.16 -16.88
N ILE A 332 -4.75 -6.59 -16.75
CA ILE A 332 -5.59 -6.98 -17.90
C ILE A 332 -5.79 -5.79 -18.85
N LEU A 333 -6.10 -4.60 -18.33
CA LEU A 333 -6.28 -3.42 -19.17
C LEU A 333 -5.01 -3.08 -19.97
N ILE A 334 -3.84 -3.08 -19.30
CA ILE A 334 -2.55 -2.84 -19.97
C ILE A 334 -2.29 -3.89 -21.06
N LEU A 335 -2.65 -5.16 -20.81
CA LEU A 335 -2.48 -6.23 -21.79
C LEU A 335 -3.38 -6.01 -23.01
N ILE A 336 -4.66 -5.70 -22.79
CA ILE A 336 -5.63 -5.41 -23.87
C ILE A 336 -5.16 -4.25 -24.73
N GLU A 337 -4.71 -3.15 -24.11
CA GLU A 337 -4.21 -1.97 -24.82
C GLU A 337 -2.99 -2.30 -25.68
N LYS A 338 -2.04 -3.08 -25.15
CA LYS A 338 -0.84 -3.50 -25.90
C LYS A 338 -1.19 -4.39 -27.09
N VAL A 339 -2.08 -5.36 -26.91
CA VAL A 339 -2.52 -6.27 -27.97
C VAL A 339 -3.29 -5.51 -29.05
N GLY A 340 -4.21 -4.62 -28.66
CA GLY A 340 -4.94 -3.77 -29.59
C GLY A 340 -4.02 -2.86 -30.41
N ALA A 341 -3.01 -2.25 -29.76
CA ALA A 341 -2.03 -1.42 -30.44
C ALA A 341 -1.12 -2.21 -31.40
N GLN A 342 -0.85 -3.48 -31.13
CA GLN A 342 -0.12 -4.35 -32.05
C GLN A 342 -0.96 -4.75 -33.26
N LEU A 343 -2.22 -5.14 -33.05
CA LEU A 343 -3.16 -5.51 -34.12
C LEU A 343 -3.39 -4.34 -35.10
N ALA A 344 -3.57 -3.12 -34.58
CA ALA A 344 -3.74 -1.92 -35.40
C ALA A 344 -2.53 -1.64 -36.32
N ARG A 345 -1.30 -1.98 -35.89
CA ARG A 345 -0.10 -1.84 -36.72
C ARG A 345 0.01 -2.90 -37.82
N VAL A 346 -0.58 -4.07 -37.62
CA VAL A 346 -0.57 -5.17 -38.60
C VAL A 346 -1.61 -4.91 -39.69
N THR A 347 -2.76 -4.32 -39.36
CA THR A 347 -3.82 -3.99 -40.34
C THR A 347 -3.54 -2.74 -41.19
N LEU A 348 -2.55 -1.93 -40.82
CA LEU A 348 -2.12 -0.73 -41.55
C LEU A 348 -0.88 -0.97 -42.43
N ARG A 349 -0.42 -2.22 -42.54
CA ARG A 349 0.53 -2.71 -43.55
C ARG A 349 -0.21 -3.59 -44.52
#